data_AF-A0A7S2KDC3-F1
#
_entry.id   AF-A0A7S2KDC3-F1
#
_cell.length_a   1.000
_cell.length_b   1.000
_cell.length_c   1.000
_cell.angle_alpha   90.00
_cell.angle_beta   90.00
_cell.angle_gamma   90.00
#
_symmetry.space_group_name_H-M   'P 1'
#
loop_
_entity.id
_entity.type
_entity.pdbx_description
1 polymer ?
#
loop_
_entity_poly.entity_id
_entity_poly.type
_entity_poly.pdbx_seq_one_letter_code
_entity_poly.pdbx_strand_id
1 'polypeptide(L)'
;NANEVSTTVLGIDGPLSCKKGDIIVVNITTSIYFRASRYDFAIYTLTDSSGELDDPIFGNECAVDVLTQEDADFAPDNIQNQDRDACYDVVAKSGWTLEQFKFQDNLHVPCEGDPGNTTQTVHLQNCFSWRTNGQNELCDSEHPPYPGASSKCDCASMDLGILIFEEGVPSNKPSNAPSESSFPSSVPTLAPSASSKPSGFPSLLPTSSSSPSNQPSLFPTISKMPSSVPS
;
A
#
# COMPACT_ATOMS: atom_id res chain seq x y z
N ASN A 1 6.44 25.13 -3.28
CA ASN A 1 7.73 24.64 -3.80
C ASN A 1 8.29 23.80 -2.67
N ALA A 2 8.06 22.47 -2.70
CA ALA A 2 8.04 21.44 -1.62
C ALA A 2 9.24 21.35 -0.67
N ASN A 3 9.95 22.46 -0.51
CA ASN A 3 11.20 22.63 0.16
C ASN A 3 11.00 23.11 1.60
N GLU A 4 9.76 23.32 2.05
CA GLU A 4 9.48 23.91 3.36
C GLU A 4 8.97 22.90 4.39
N VAL A 5 8.25 21.88 3.93
CA VAL A 5 7.83 20.72 4.71
C VAL A 5 8.01 19.48 3.85
N SER A 6 8.50 18.39 4.42
CA SER A 6 8.62 17.10 3.72
C SER A 6 8.34 15.95 4.65
N THR A 7 7.72 14.89 4.14
CA THR A 7 7.44 13.67 4.90
C THR A 7 8.32 12.52 4.47
N THR A 8 8.51 11.55 5.38
CA THR A 8 9.13 10.26 5.08
C THR A 8 8.35 9.19 5.82
N VAL A 9 7.99 8.12 5.11
CA VAL A 9 7.26 6.99 5.68
C VAL A 9 8.19 6.21 6.62
N LEU A 10 7.75 6.01 7.86
CA LEU A 10 8.46 5.21 8.87
C LEU A 10 7.86 3.81 9.01
N GLY A 11 6.55 3.69 8.86
CA GLY A 11 5.84 2.43 8.98
C GLY A 11 4.43 2.51 8.41
N ILE A 12 3.96 1.38 7.89
CA ILE A 12 2.61 1.21 7.36
C ILE A 12 2.05 -0.08 7.94
N ASP A 13 0.84 0.01 8.49
CA ASP A 13 0.01 -1.13 8.82
C ASP A 13 -1.11 -1.23 7.79
N GLY A 14 -1.17 -2.35 7.06
CA GLY A 14 -2.05 -2.51 5.92
C GLY A 14 -1.63 -3.65 4.98
N PRO A 15 -2.27 -3.78 3.81
CA PRO A 15 -1.94 -4.83 2.86
C PRO A 15 -0.55 -4.61 2.23
N LEU A 16 0.15 -5.70 1.89
CA LEU A 16 1.43 -5.64 1.17
C LEU A 16 1.25 -5.45 -0.35
N SER A 17 0.04 -5.69 -0.86
CA SER A 17 -0.29 -5.52 -2.27
C SER A 17 -1.77 -5.24 -2.46
N CYS A 18 -2.11 -4.52 -3.52
CA CYS A 18 -3.49 -4.17 -3.85
C CYS A 18 -3.72 -4.17 -5.36
N LYS A 19 -5.00 -4.30 -5.74
CA LYS A 19 -5.42 -4.26 -7.13
C LYS A 19 -5.55 -2.81 -7.57
N LYS A 20 -5.00 -2.48 -8.74
CA LYS A 20 -5.06 -1.13 -9.30
C LYS A 20 -6.51 -0.61 -9.38
N GLY A 21 -6.73 0.58 -8.84
CA GLY A 21 -8.04 1.24 -8.79
C GLY A 21 -8.95 0.80 -7.63
N ASP A 22 -8.54 -0.16 -6.80
CA ASP A 22 -9.22 -0.44 -5.53
C ASP A 22 -8.83 0.61 -4.47
N ILE A 23 -9.69 0.77 -3.45
CA ILE A 23 -9.37 1.53 -2.24
C ILE A 23 -8.89 0.56 -1.17
N ILE A 24 -7.72 0.85 -0.56
CA ILE A 24 -7.19 0.12 0.58
C ILE A 24 -7.30 0.92 1.86
N VAL A 25 -7.26 0.23 2.99
CA VAL A 25 -7.25 0.85 4.33
C VAL A 25 -5.87 0.64 4.93
N VAL A 26 -5.23 1.73 5.36
CA VAL A 26 -3.88 1.73 5.94
C VAL A 26 -3.80 2.63 7.15
N ASN A 27 -2.92 2.32 8.10
CA ASN A 27 -2.46 3.25 9.11
C ASN A 27 -1.01 3.62 8.79
N ILE A 28 -0.73 4.91 8.68
CA ILE A 28 0.58 5.40 8.24
C ILE A 28 1.25 6.15 9.38
N THR A 29 2.48 5.73 9.71
CA THR A 29 3.38 6.46 10.60
C THR A 29 4.49 7.11 9.78
N THR A 30 4.70 8.41 9.95
CA THR A 30 5.68 9.19 9.19
C THR A 30 6.54 10.06 10.09
N SER A 31 7.65 10.54 9.53
CA SER A 31 8.39 11.68 10.06
C SER A 31 8.09 12.91 9.20
N ILE A 32 7.85 14.06 9.83
CA ILE A 32 7.62 15.34 9.17
C ILE A 32 8.79 16.27 9.47
N TYR A 33 9.49 16.71 8.43
CA TYR A 33 10.59 17.66 8.55
C TYR A 33 10.11 19.09 8.23
N PHE A 34 10.35 20.02 9.15
CA PHE A 34 9.95 21.41 9.07
C PHE A 34 11.18 22.31 8.84
N ARG A 35 11.18 23.06 7.73
CA ARG A 35 12.26 24.02 7.42
C ARG A 35 12.04 25.42 7.96
N ALA A 36 10.93 25.69 8.64
CA ALA A 36 10.70 26.90 9.42
C ALA A 36 9.53 26.68 10.38
N SER A 37 9.31 27.61 11.31
CA SER A 37 8.15 27.61 12.18
C SER A 37 6.86 27.71 11.36
N ARG A 38 5.82 26.97 11.75
CA ARG A 38 4.53 26.91 11.07
C ARG A 38 3.42 27.10 12.08
N TYR A 39 2.53 28.02 11.79
CA TYR A 39 1.34 28.25 12.61
C TYR A 39 0.19 27.44 11.99
N ASP A 40 -0.67 26.83 12.80
CA ASP A 40 -1.78 25.97 12.34
C ASP A 40 -1.40 25.01 11.21
N PHE A 41 -0.77 23.88 11.52
CA PHE A 41 -0.33 22.93 10.50
C PHE A 41 -1.40 21.88 10.16
N ALA A 42 -1.57 21.60 8.86
CA ALA A 42 -2.42 20.54 8.37
C ALA A 42 -1.81 19.75 7.22
N ILE A 43 -2.24 18.50 7.12
CA ILE A 43 -1.91 17.59 6.03
C ILE A 43 -3.20 17.13 5.36
N TYR A 44 -3.24 17.29 4.05
CA TYR A 44 -4.33 16.92 3.16
C TYR A 44 -3.89 15.71 2.35
N THR A 45 -4.69 14.66 2.35
CA THR A 45 -4.35 13.39 1.71
C THR A 45 -5.46 12.98 0.78
N LEU A 46 -5.12 12.57 -0.45
CA LEU A 46 -6.12 12.17 -1.44
C LEU A 46 -6.68 10.80 -1.04
N THR A 47 -8.00 10.70 -0.93
CA THR A 47 -8.67 9.45 -0.55
C THR A 47 -9.64 8.92 -1.60
N ASP A 48 -9.89 9.69 -2.68
CA ASP A 48 -10.68 9.21 -3.81
C ASP A 48 -9.82 8.54 -4.89
N SER A 49 -10.45 7.67 -5.67
CA SER A 49 -9.89 7.02 -6.87
C SER A 49 -10.55 7.54 -8.14
N SER A 50 -11.08 8.77 -8.12
CA SER A 50 -12.04 9.23 -9.13
C SER A 50 -11.39 9.59 -10.47
N GLY A 51 -10.06 9.67 -10.53
CA GLY A 51 -9.30 9.93 -11.74
C GLY A 51 -9.54 11.32 -12.35
N GLU A 52 -10.21 12.22 -11.62
CA GLU A 52 -10.36 13.63 -12.00
C GLU A 52 -9.63 14.54 -11.01
N LEU A 53 -8.63 15.26 -11.54
CA LEU A 53 -7.80 16.28 -10.88
C LEU A 53 -7.11 15.79 -9.58
N ASP A 54 -6.01 15.07 -9.83
CA ASP A 54 -4.96 14.51 -8.96
C ASP A 54 -4.39 15.45 -7.86
N ASP A 55 -5.22 16.08 -7.04
CA ASP A 55 -4.76 17.04 -6.02
C ASP A 55 -5.51 16.82 -4.68
N PRO A 56 -4.83 16.50 -3.57
CA PRO A 56 -5.49 16.27 -2.29
C PRO A 56 -6.11 17.54 -1.68
N ILE A 57 -5.91 18.73 -2.25
CA ILE A 57 -6.55 19.98 -1.85
C ILE A 57 -7.86 20.21 -2.58
N PHE A 58 -7.88 19.93 -3.89
CA PHE A 58 -9.00 20.27 -4.78
C PHE A 58 -9.80 19.04 -5.24
N GLY A 59 -9.39 17.84 -4.84
CA GLY A 59 -10.07 16.58 -5.08
C GLY A 59 -11.46 16.54 -4.46
N ASN A 60 -12.24 15.54 -4.84
CA ASN A 60 -13.62 15.39 -4.37
C ASN A 60 -13.67 14.85 -2.95
N GLU A 61 -12.73 13.96 -2.59
CA GLU A 61 -12.58 13.46 -1.21
C GLU A 61 -11.11 13.51 -0.78
N CYS A 62 -10.86 14.16 0.35
CA CYS A 62 -9.57 14.17 1.01
C CYS A 62 -9.71 13.95 2.51
N ALA A 63 -8.73 13.30 3.11
CA ALA A 63 -8.55 13.23 4.54
C ALA A 63 -7.67 14.40 4.99
N VAL A 64 -8.12 15.12 6.03
CA VAL A 64 -7.41 16.28 6.57
C VAL A 64 -7.02 16.02 8.01
N ASP A 65 -5.71 15.99 8.28
CA ASP A 65 -5.18 15.82 9.62
C ASP A 65 -4.50 17.09 10.12
N VAL A 66 -4.61 17.37 11.41
CA VAL A 66 -4.06 18.57 12.07
C VAL A 66 -3.30 18.14 13.31
N LEU A 67 -2.35 18.98 13.75
CA LEU A 67 -1.65 18.71 15.00
C LEU A 67 -2.59 18.88 16.20
N THR A 68 -2.53 17.94 17.13
CA THR A 68 -3.39 17.88 18.30
C THR A 68 -2.61 17.94 19.61
N GLN A 69 -3.32 17.83 20.74
CA GLN A 69 -2.71 17.68 22.05
C GLN A 69 -1.79 16.44 22.11
N GLU A 70 -2.11 15.35 21.42
CA GLU A 70 -1.28 14.14 21.45
C GLU A 70 0.12 14.40 20.85
N ASP A 71 0.16 15.17 19.76
CA ASP A 71 1.41 15.59 19.13
C ASP A 71 2.20 16.58 20.02
N ALA A 72 1.49 17.47 20.71
CA ALA A 72 2.07 18.37 21.69
C ALA A 72 2.64 17.64 22.91
N ASP A 73 1.97 16.59 23.39
CA ASP A 73 2.48 15.76 24.49
C ASP A 73 3.75 15.00 24.08
N PHE A 74 3.84 14.60 22.81
CA PHE A 74 5.04 13.98 22.25
C PHE A 74 6.20 14.98 22.06
N ALA A 75 5.90 16.21 21.61
CA ALA A 75 6.90 17.24 21.30
C ALA A 75 6.57 18.61 21.93
N PRO A 76 6.54 18.74 23.27
CA PRO A 76 5.96 19.91 23.96
C PRO A 76 6.75 21.22 23.75
N ASP A 77 8.04 21.12 23.47
CA ASP A 77 8.88 22.29 23.19
C ASP A 77 8.68 22.83 21.76
N ASN A 78 8.06 22.04 20.87
CA ASN A 78 8.03 22.29 19.43
C ASN A 78 6.61 22.37 18.86
N ILE A 79 5.64 21.75 19.52
CA ILE A 79 4.22 21.79 19.18
C ILE A 79 3.48 22.35 20.39
N GLN A 80 2.78 23.47 20.21
CA GLN A 80 2.12 24.20 21.28
C GLN A 80 0.81 24.81 20.77
N ASN A 81 -0.17 24.98 21.65
CA ASN A 81 -1.38 25.73 21.31
C ASN A 81 -1.21 27.19 21.77
N GLN A 82 -0.83 28.10 20.86
CA GLN A 82 -0.53 29.49 21.19
C GLN A 82 -1.79 30.37 21.32
N ASP A 83 -2.82 30.11 20.53
CA ASP A 83 -4.05 30.92 20.47
C ASP A 83 -5.30 30.25 21.06
N ARG A 84 -5.17 28.99 21.49
CA ARG A 84 -6.24 28.16 22.08
C ARG A 84 -7.31 27.74 21.09
N ASP A 85 -6.93 27.50 19.84
CA ASP A 85 -7.81 26.88 18.85
C ASP A 85 -7.63 25.35 18.77
N ALA A 86 -8.28 24.71 17.79
CA ALA A 86 -8.28 23.26 17.67
C ALA A 86 -6.98 22.69 17.06
N CYS A 87 -6.15 23.51 16.43
CA CYS A 87 -4.96 23.10 15.70
C CYS A 87 -3.72 23.59 16.43
N TYR A 88 -2.75 22.70 16.63
CA TYR A 88 -1.55 23.07 17.35
C TYR A 88 -0.51 23.69 16.41
N ASP A 89 0.29 24.59 16.96
CA ASP A 89 1.32 25.34 16.28
C ASP A 89 2.67 24.66 16.32
N VAL A 90 3.35 24.64 15.18
CA VAL A 90 4.77 24.28 15.10
C VAL A 90 5.62 25.52 15.43
N VAL A 91 5.94 25.67 16.72
CA VAL A 91 6.84 26.71 17.23
C VAL A 91 8.33 26.33 17.15
N ALA A 92 8.62 25.15 16.60
CA ALA A 92 9.96 24.62 16.43
C ALA A 92 10.88 25.53 15.59
N LYS A 93 12.19 25.41 15.83
CA LYS A 93 13.20 26.05 14.98
C LYS A 93 13.24 25.37 13.60
N SER A 94 13.62 26.15 12.59
CA SER A 94 13.95 25.63 11.26
C SER A 94 14.91 24.44 11.34
N GLY A 95 14.58 23.36 10.65
CA GLY A 95 15.37 22.13 10.61
C GLY A 95 14.97 21.08 11.65
N TRP A 96 13.79 21.21 12.25
CA TRP A 96 13.25 20.24 13.20
C TRP A 96 12.43 19.16 12.50
N THR A 97 12.45 17.94 13.06
CA THR A 97 11.65 16.81 12.58
C THR A 97 10.71 16.35 13.69
N LEU A 98 9.41 16.27 13.37
CA LEU A 98 8.45 15.50 14.15
C LEU A 98 8.56 14.04 13.74
N GLU A 99 9.00 13.18 14.64
CA GLU A 99 9.03 11.74 14.42
C GLU A 99 7.72 11.09 14.90
N GLN A 100 7.41 9.91 14.37
CA GLN A 100 6.27 9.10 14.81
C GLN A 100 4.89 9.77 14.66
N PHE A 101 4.76 10.74 13.74
CA PHE A 101 3.46 11.30 13.41
C PHE A 101 2.57 10.21 12.82
N LYS A 102 1.42 9.98 13.43
CA LYS A 102 0.42 9.03 12.95
C LYS A 102 -0.66 9.82 12.26
N PHE A 103 -0.87 9.52 10.98
CA PHE A 103 -2.07 9.97 10.31
C PHE A 103 -3.30 9.34 10.95
N GLN A 104 -4.47 9.91 10.66
CA GLN A 104 -5.77 9.33 10.98
C GLN A 104 -5.82 7.81 10.84
N ASP A 105 -6.48 7.16 11.81
CA ASP A 105 -6.71 5.72 11.80
C ASP A 105 -7.62 5.33 10.63
N ASN A 106 -7.32 4.17 10.05
CA ASN A 106 -8.04 3.56 8.93
C ASN A 106 -8.13 4.49 7.72
N LEU A 107 -7.01 5.09 7.32
CA LEU A 107 -6.96 5.95 6.16
C LEU A 107 -7.27 5.16 4.88
N HIS A 108 -8.24 5.66 4.11
CA HIS A 108 -8.60 5.10 2.82
C HIS A 108 -7.68 5.67 1.74
N VAL A 109 -6.96 4.81 1.04
CA VAL A 109 -5.95 5.20 0.04
C VAL A 109 -6.26 4.53 -1.30
N PRO A 110 -6.27 5.27 -2.41
CA PRO A 110 -6.36 4.67 -3.74
C PRO A 110 -5.12 3.82 -4.04
N CYS A 111 -5.34 2.61 -4.56
CA CYS A 111 -4.29 1.72 -5.02
C CYS A 111 -3.76 2.17 -6.39
N GLU A 112 -3.05 3.30 -6.39
CA GLU A 112 -2.52 3.95 -7.58
C GLU A 112 -1.07 4.40 -7.36
N GLY A 113 -0.29 4.44 -8.43
CA GLY A 113 1.09 4.95 -8.42
C GLY A 113 1.16 6.34 -9.05
N ASP A 114 2.35 6.96 -9.07
CA ASP A 114 2.53 8.28 -9.72
C ASP A 114 1.98 8.35 -11.17
N PRO A 115 1.21 9.39 -11.52
CA PRO A 115 0.68 9.57 -12.86
C PRO A 115 1.81 9.73 -13.88
N GLY A 116 1.76 8.92 -14.95
CA GLY A 116 2.76 8.94 -16.02
C GLY A 116 4.01 8.09 -15.76
N ASN A 117 4.10 7.41 -14.60
CA ASN A 117 5.11 6.41 -14.32
C ASN A 117 4.48 5.01 -14.32
N THR A 118 5.22 3.98 -14.71
CA THR A 118 4.81 2.57 -14.55
C THR A 118 5.21 2.08 -13.16
N THR A 119 4.92 2.87 -12.13
CA THR A 119 5.20 2.54 -10.74
C THR A 119 4.43 1.29 -10.35
N GLN A 120 5.15 0.35 -9.73
CA GLN A 120 4.58 -0.90 -9.24
C GLN A 120 4.16 -0.80 -7.77
N THR A 121 4.29 0.38 -7.15
CA THR A 121 3.95 0.61 -5.75
C THR A 121 2.97 1.77 -5.61
N VAL A 122 2.16 1.71 -4.55
CA VAL A 122 1.18 2.76 -4.20
C VAL A 122 1.91 4.03 -3.78
N HIS A 123 1.53 5.14 -4.40
CA HIS A 123 2.05 6.47 -4.12
C HIS A 123 0.92 7.35 -3.60
N LEU A 124 1.07 7.85 -2.38
CA LEU A 124 0.08 8.70 -1.74
C LEU A 124 0.42 10.17 -1.99
N GLN A 125 -0.50 10.89 -2.63
CA GLN A 125 -0.38 12.33 -2.77
C GLN A 125 -0.83 13.02 -1.49
N ASN A 126 0.02 13.90 -0.97
CA ASN A 126 -0.26 14.69 0.21
C ASN A 126 0.09 16.15 -0.04
N CYS A 127 -0.70 17.07 0.49
CA CYS A 127 -0.35 18.48 0.55
C CYS A 127 -0.32 18.95 1.99
N PHE A 128 0.65 19.79 2.29
CA PHE A 128 0.82 20.44 3.57
C PHE A 128 0.28 21.85 3.45
N SER A 129 -0.47 22.30 4.44
CA SER A 129 -0.84 23.70 4.54
C SER A 129 -0.62 24.22 5.94
N TRP A 130 -0.35 25.52 6.01
CA TRP A 130 -0.09 26.21 7.26
C TRP A 130 -0.47 27.68 7.14
N ARG A 131 -0.73 28.29 8.28
CA ARG A 131 -1.02 29.72 8.39
C ARG A 131 0.21 30.51 8.82
N THR A 132 0.07 31.83 8.66
CA THR A 132 1.01 32.80 9.21
C THR A 132 0.40 33.33 10.50
N ASN A 133 1.19 33.39 11.57
CA ASN A 133 0.74 33.97 12.84
C ASN A 133 0.14 35.38 12.64
N GLY A 134 -0.97 35.69 13.30
CA GLY A 134 -1.67 36.96 13.16
C GLY A 134 -2.58 37.06 11.93
N GLN A 135 -2.79 35.98 11.17
CA GLN A 135 -3.63 35.95 9.97
C GLN A 135 -4.57 34.75 9.99
N ASN A 136 -5.89 35.01 9.97
CA ASN A 136 -6.94 33.99 9.92
C ASN A 136 -6.73 32.84 10.93
N GLU A 137 -6.51 33.19 12.20
CA GLU A 137 -6.30 32.31 13.38
C GLU A 137 -7.58 31.55 13.78
N LEU A 138 -8.34 31.03 12.81
CA LEU A 138 -9.54 30.24 13.05
C LEU A 138 -9.28 28.83 12.60
N CYS A 139 -8.77 27.96 13.47
CA CYS A 139 -8.68 26.54 13.18
C CYS A 139 -9.77 25.74 13.88
N ASP A 140 -10.73 25.28 13.09
CA ASP A 140 -11.81 24.40 13.52
C ASP A 140 -12.18 23.38 12.43
N SER A 141 -13.17 22.54 12.68
CA SER A 141 -13.60 21.51 11.72
C SER A 141 -14.16 22.07 10.41
N GLU A 142 -14.72 23.28 10.42
CA GLU A 142 -15.27 23.95 9.23
C GLU A 142 -14.19 24.79 8.52
N HIS A 143 -13.16 25.20 9.26
CA HIS A 143 -12.05 26.04 8.80
C HIS A 143 -10.70 25.44 9.19
N PRO A 144 -10.33 24.24 8.68
CA PRO A 144 -8.99 23.73 8.88
C PRO A 144 -7.97 24.68 8.23
N PRO A 145 -6.66 24.48 8.41
CA PRO A 145 -5.62 25.25 7.74
C PRO A 145 -5.64 24.98 6.23
N TYR A 146 -6.60 25.52 5.50
CA TYR A 146 -6.81 25.19 4.10
C TYR A 146 -6.00 26.10 3.17
N PRO A 147 -5.53 25.59 2.01
CA PRO A 147 -4.87 26.39 0.99
C PRO A 147 -5.79 27.45 0.40
N GLY A 148 -5.32 28.70 0.29
CA GLY A 148 -6.01 29.77 -0.44
C GLY A 148 -6.40 31.01 0.36
N ALA A 149 -6.46 30.95 1.70
CA ALA A 149 -6.76 32.12 2.54
C ALA A 149 -5.61 32.42 3.50
N SER A 150 -4.71 33.36 3.15
CA SER A 150 -3.46 33.67 3.87
C SER A 150 -2.51 32.49 4.17
N SER A 151 -2.96 31.25 3.96
CA SER A 151 -2.21 30.01 4.10
C SER A 151 -1.23 29.81 2.95
N LYS A 152 -0.16 29.09 3.24
CA LYS A 152 0.74 28.52 2.22
C LYS A 152 0.41 27.05 2.04
N CYS A 153 0.69 26.52 0.85
CA CYS A 153 0.50 25.11 0.59
C CYS A 153 1.60 24.54 -0.30
N ASP A 154 1.93 23.27 -0.06
CA ASP A 154 2.89 22.52 -0.82
C ASP A 154 2.56 21.04 -0.88
N CYS A 155 2.73 20.44 -2.06
CA CYS A 155 2.34 19.05 -2.30
C CYS A 155 3.54 18.15 -2.57
N ALA A 156 3.43 16.90 -2.15
CA ALA A 156 4.43 15.86 -2.35
C ALA A 156 3.76 14.48 -2.49
N SER A 157 4.42 13.62 -3.27
CA SER A 157 4.09 12.20 -3.37
C SER A 157 4.95 11.41 -2.39
N MET A 158 4.36 10.41 -1.71
CA MET A 158 5.09 9.50 -0.83
C MET A 158 4.86 8.04 -1.22
N ASP A 159 5.95 7.27 -1.32
CA ASP A 159 5.89 5.85 -1.66
C ASP A 159 5.54 5.01 -0.44
N LEU A 160 4.46 4.23 -0.55
CA LEU A 160 4.00 3.34 0.51
C LEU A 160 4.63 1.94 0.42
N GLY A 161 5.31 1.59 -0.67
CA GLY A 161 5.90 0.27 -0.86
C GLY A 161 4.88 -0.88 -1.02
N ILE A 162 3.59 -0.56 -1.11
CA ILE A 162 2.51 -1.53 -1.33
C ILE A 162 2.46 -1.87 -2.81
N LEU A 163 2.57 -3.15 -3.18
CA LEU A 163 2.65 -3.55 -4.58
C LEU A 163 1.30 -3.46 -5.31
N ILE A 164 1.28 -2.85 -6.48
CA ILE A 164 0.11 -2.74 -7.34
C ILE A 164 0.11 -3.90 -8.34
N PHE A 165 -1.00 -4.64 -8.42
CA PHE A 165 -1.22 -5.62 -9.48
C PHE A 165 -2.45 -5.27 -10.32
N GLU A 166 -2.37 -5.56 -11.61
CA GLU A 166 -3.52 -5.50 -12.51
C GLU A 166 -4.11 -6.91 -12.63
N GLU A 167 -5.42 -7.07 -12.43
CA GLU A 167 -6.06 -8.34 -12.79
C GLU A 167 -5.99 -8.49 -14.31
N GLY A 168 -5.14 -9.42 -14.75
CA GLY A 168 -5.16 -9.86 -16.14
C GLY A 168 -6.56 -10.38 -16.46
N VAL A 169 -7.24 -9.70 -17.39
CA VAL A 169 -8.51 -10.16 -17.94
C VAL A 169 -8.36 -11.65 -18.28
N PRO A 170 -9.20 -12.57 -17.74
CA PRO A 170 -9.20 -13.93 -18.25
C PRO A 170 -9.53 -13.83 -19.73
N SER A 171 -8.62 -14.28 -20.58
CA SER A 171 -8.78 -14.20 -22.03
C SER A 171 -10.01 -15.00 -22.45
N ASN A 172 -11.17 -14.35 -22.50
CA ASN A 172 -12.40 -14.85 -23.11
C ASN A 172 -12.30 -14.72 -24.64
N LYS A 173 -11.16 -15.08 -25.22
CA LYS A 173 -11.10 -15.45 -26.62
C LYS A 173 -11.37 -16.95 -26.69
N PRO A 174 -12.49 -17.41 -27.28
CA PRO A 174 -12.59 -18.80 -27.67
C PRO A 174 -11.40 -19.10 -28.57
N SER A 175 -10.60 -20.12 -28.26
CA SER A 175 -9.51 -20.56 -29.14
C SER A 175 -10.11 -21.20 -30.39
N ASN A 176 -10.52 -20.37 -31.33
CA ASN A 176 -10.88 -20.79 -32.68
C ASN A 176 -9.85 -20.22 -33.65
N ALA A 177 -8.65 -20.80 -33.67
CA ALA A 177 -7.76 -20.79 -34.84
C ALA A 177 -6.68 -21.87 -34.66
N PRO A 178 -6.38 -22.68 -35.69
CA PRO A 178 -5.43 -23.78 -35.60
C PRO A 178 -3.99 -23.25 -35.53
N SER A 179 -3.12 -24.03 -34.92
CA SER A 179 -1.69 -23.76 -34.79
C SER A 179 -1.01 -23.65 -36.16
N GLU A 180 -0.74 -22.44 -36.62
CA GLU A 180 0.14 -22.17 -37.77
C GLU A 180 1.55 -21.89 -37.24
N SER A 181 2.41 -22.90 -37.31
CA SER A 181 3.85 -22.76 -37.11
C SER A 181 4.50 -22.11 -38.33
N SER A 182 5.08 -20.92 -38.19
CA SER A 182 5.90 -20.30 -39.23
C SER A 182 7.38 -20.34 -38.86
N PHE A 183 8.00 -21.51 -39.02
CA PHE A 183 9.44 -21.60 -39.26
C PHE A 183 9.71 -21.35 -40.76
N PRO A 184 10.76 -20.60 -41.15
CA PRO A 184 11.01 -20.29 -42.55
C PRO A 184 11.50 -21.52 -43.33
N SER A 185 10.90 -21.71 -44.51
CA SER A 185 11.15 -22.81 -45.44
C SER A 185 12.58 -22.76 -46.01
N SER A 186 13.37 -23.79 -45.73
CA SER A 186 14.64 -24.08 -46.40
C SER A 186 14.50 -25.40 -47.17
N VAL A 187 14.41 -25.32 -48.49
CA VAL A 187 14.66 -26.42 -49.43
C VAL A 187 15.62 -25.85 -50.50
N PRO A 188 16.49 -26.65 -51.17
CA PRO A 188 16.31 -28.09 -51.47
C PRO A 188 17.60 -28.96 -51.45
N THR A 189 17.48 -30.29 -51.46
CA THR A 189 18.12 -31.14 -52.50
C THR A 189 17.71 -32.61 -52.41
N LEU A 190 17.52 -33.19 -53.60
CA LEU A 190 17.17 -34.57 -53.91
C LEU A 190 18.39 -35.52 -53.79
N ALA A 191 18.22 -36.67 -53.13
CA ALA A 191 18.82 -37.97 -53.52
C ALA A 191 18.24 -39.12 -52.64
N PRO A 192 17.79 -40.25 -53.22
CA PRO A 192 17.37 -41.43 -52.47
C PRO A 192 18.46 -42.53 -52.47
N SER A 193 18.57 -43.33 -51.40
CA SER A 193 18.65 -44.82 -51.42
C SER A 193 19.39 -45.47 -50.24
N ALA A 194 18.85 -46.66 -49.88
CA ALA A 194 19.51 -47.87 -49.34
C ALA A 194 19.92 -47.87 -47.84
N SER A 195 19.25 -48.68 -47.01
CA SER A 195 19.59 -50.09 -46.67
C SER A 195 20.53 -50.12 -45.44
N SER A 196 20.43 -50.95 -44.39
CA SER A 196 19.80 -52.25 -44.19
C SER A 196 19.93 -52.64 -42.71
N LYS A 197 18.95 -53.41 -42.23
CA LYS A 197 18.99 -54.43 -41.15
C LYS A 197 18.67 -54.04 -39.68
N PRO A 198 17.80 -54.83 -39.02
CA PRO A 198 17.50 -54.77 -37.59
C PRO A 198 18.30 -55.82 -36.78
N SER A 199 18.50 -55.55 -35.49
CA SER A 199 18.92 -56.52 -34.47
C SER A 199 18.44 -56.00 -33.12
N GLY A 200 17.74 -56.71 -32.25
CA GLY A 200 17.29 -58.08 -32.21
C GLY A 200 16.85 -58.39 -30.77
N PHE A 201 15.58 -58.73 -30.60
CA PHE A 201 15.00 -59.59 -29.54
C PHE A 201 14.90 -59.10 -28.06
N PRO A 202 13.94 -59.66 -27.26
CA PRO A 202 12.98 -58.90 -26.45
C PRO A 202 12.74 -59.48 -25.02
N SER A 203 11.88 -58.80 -24.26
CA SER A 203 10.92 -59.32 -23.25
C SER A 203 11.38 -60.04 -21.97
N LEU A 204 10.56 -59.89 -20.91
CA LEU A 204 10.21 -60.77 -19.77
C LEU A 204 10.17 -59.92 -18.48
N LEU A 205 9.12 -59.78 -17.66
CA LEU A 205 7.76 -60.33 -17.52
C LEU A 205 6.97 -59.37 -16.56
N PRO A 206 5.63 -59.44 -16.52
CA PRO A 206 4.76 -58.67 -15.63
C PRO A 206 4.48 -59.42 -14.31
N THR A 207 4.06 -58.72 -13.25
CA THR A 207 3.24 -59.34 -12.21
C THR A 207 2.15 -58.39 -11.71
N SER A 208 0.94 -58.93 -11.65
CA SER A 208 -0.27 -58.40 -11.06
C SER A 208 -0.70 -59.30 -9.90
N SER A 209 -1.24 -58.71 -8.82
CA SER A 209 -2.22 -59.28 -7.85
C SER A 209 -2.29 -58.30 -6.66
N SER A 210 -3.38 -57.58 -6.37
CA SER A 210 -4.73 -57.95 -5.86
C SER A 210 -4.86 -58.08 -4.33
N SER A 211 -5.47 -57.03 -3.74
CA SER A 211 -6.42 -57.02 -2.60
C SER A 211 -5.92 -56.82 -1.14
N PRO A 212 -6.81 -56.34 -0.21
CA PRO A 212 -6.52 -55.37 0.85
C PRO A 212 -6.40 -55.97 2.27
N SER A 213 -5.89 -55.20 3.24
CA SER A 213 -5.89 -55.56 4.67
C SER A 213 -6.66 -54.52 5.50
N ASN A 214 -7.86 -54.90 5.94
CA ASN A 214 -8.57 -54.32 7.07
C ASN A 214 -7.94 -54.83 8.39
N GLN A 215 -7.53 -53.95 9.30
CA GLN A 215 -7.88 -54.11 10.72
C GLN A 215 -7.64 -52.82 11.55
N PRO A 216 -8.57 -52.48 12.47
CA PRO A 216 -8.46 -51.33 13.37
C PRO A 216 -7.85 -51.73 14.73
N SER A 217 -7.10 -50.82 15.37
CA SER A 217 -6.77 -50.96 16.79
C SER A 217 -7.76 -50.17 17.67
N LEU A 218 -8.36 -50.92 18.58
CA LEU A 218 -9.40 -50.54 19.53
C LEU A 218 -8.79 -50.01 20.84
N PHE A 219 -9.39 -48.91 21.35
CA PHE A 219 -9.70 -48.62 22.77
C PHE A 219 -8.62 -48.10 23.75
N PRO A 220 -9.06 -47.41 24.85
CA PRO A 220 -8.49 -46.16 25.33
C PRO A 220 -7.95 -46.26 26.77
N THR A 221 -7.32 -45.19 27.28
CA THR A 221 -7.34 -44.93 28.73
C THR A 221 -7.61 -43.45 29.01
N ILE A 222 -8.83 -43.21 29.50
CA ILE A 222 -9.17 -42.08 30.35
C ILE A 222 -8.45 -42.30 31.68
N SER A 223 -7.76 -41.29 32.21
CA SER A 223 -7.58 -41.16 33.65
C SER A 223 -8.06 -39.78 34.07
N LYS A 224 -9.32 -39.74 34.53
CA LYS A 224 -9.81 -38.70 35.42
C LYS A 224 -9.16 -38.93 36.78
N MET A 225 -8.59 -37.89 37.37
CA MET A 225 -8.41 -37.84 38.81
C MET A 225 -8.96 -36.50 39.34
N PRO A 226 -9.99 -36.51 40.19
CA PRO A 226 -10.36 -35.38 41.02
C PRO A 226 -9.76 -35.55 42.43
N SER A 227 -9.34 -34.46 43.07
CA SER A 227 -9.43 -34.37 44.53
C SER A 227 -9.46 -32.90 44.99
N SER A 228 -10.62 -32.50 45.45
CA SER A 228 -10.94 -31.33 46.25
C SER A 228 -10.40 -31.44 47.70
N VAL A 229 -9.71 -30.38 48.19
CA VAL A 229 -9.76 -29.65 49.52
C VAL A 229 -9.64 -30.51 50.83
N PRO A 230 -9.18 -30.06 52.04
CA PRO A 230 -9.06 -28.71 52.65
C PRO A 230 -7.68 -28.42 53.34
N SER A 231 -7.35 -27.27 53.93
CA SER A 231 -8.06 -26.21 54.68
C SER A 231 -7.45 -24.84 54.44
#